data_AF-A0A2D9N738-F1
#
_entry.id   AF-A0A2D9N738-F1
#
_cell.length_a   1.000
_cell.length_b   1.000
_cell.length_c   1.000
_cell.angle_alpha   90.00
_cell.angle_beta   90.00
_cell.angle_gamma   90.00
#
_symmetry.space_group_name_H-M   'P 1'
#
loop_
_entity.id
_entity.type
_entity.pdbx_description
1 polymer ?
#
loop_
_entity_poly.entity_id
_entity_poly.type
_entity_poly.pdbx_seq_one_letter_code
_entity_poly.pdbx_strand_id
1 'polypeptide(L)'
;MPVQRNQPSPQRQTVLTFVSPNVQDLLFYETVDAQRVGKTPPAYGTPHPDKVQFPNHILAHVKQADQNGQLYFYFYVNARESQDEYNFEFSQANLGQTKFDTVVRTYVDLRSSFTEDAAVHAAGTAMPVAPTSANFTGKGYVLMARDQKRIGDKELDGIFVVEQRTYIDPTPIKTIAWDDLSQYNLTQTVSYHYRGETITEANTSTNQSIESLVSDGGARYWKSQTRDTSSSPSRRIASYREGRQVSTDWFEVVKKETVAGAPDGVASNGVGNILVQAYSTAMDHSFPPVLESIQIIPWEKHDGQNTTFVEYNMNPESFRGSCQTDVTVSWSAAPFTGLQVQNFEPQSFTFGTPYVQINIPPCLMNGGELSCTSGTVDPVYKYTAYTKTVPTTSPSSIPETHVAKDTQEPARGGYLRTKWTVHKPSSNGM
;
A
#
# COMPACT_ATOMS: atom_id res chain seq x y z
N MET A 1 7.18 -49.34 -88.08
CA MET A 1 6.75 -48.10 -87.42
C MET A 1 6.51 -48.43 -85.95
N PRO A 2 7.31 -47.93 -84.99
CA PRO A 2 7.08 -48.23 -83.58
C PRO A 2 6.06 -47.26 -83.00
N VAL A 3 5.10 -47.84 -82.29
CA VAL A 3 4.00 -47.19 -81.57
C VAL A 3 4.56 -46.36 -80.41
N GLN A 4 4.20 -45.08 -80.33
CA GLN A 4 4.48 -44.22 -79.19
C GLN A 4 3.86 -44.83 -77.92
N ARG A 5 4.68 -45.13 -76.92
CA ARG A 5 4.20 -45.41 -75.56
C ARG A 5 3.60 -44.12 -75.00
N ASN A 6 2.30 -44.16 -74.71
CA ASN A 6 1.64 -43.20 -73.82
C ASN A 6 2.47 -43.08 -72.54
N GLN A 7 3.09 -41.92 -72.32
CA GLN A 7 3.57 -41.55 -70.99
C GLN A 7 2.34 -41.46 -70.08
N PRO A 8 2.27 -42.24 -68.98
CA PRO A 8 1.22 -42.02 -68.00
C PRO A 8 1.39 -40.60 -67.43
N SER A 9 0.29 -39.86 -67.37
CA SER A 9 0.22 -38.54 -66.73
C SER A 9 0.84 -38.60 -65.32
N PRO A 10 1.58 -37.58 -64.86
CA PRO A 10 2.17 -37.58 -63.52
C PRO A 10 1.06 -37.82 -62.49
N GLN A 11 1.15 -38.93 -61.77
CA GLN A 11 0.31 -39.17 -60.60
C GLN A 11 0.65 -38.10 -59.55
N ARG A 12 -0.36 -37.57 -58.86
CA ARG A 12 -0.15 -36.70 -57.70
C ARG A 12 0.75 -37.45 -56.72
N GLN A 13 2.01 -37.04 -56.62
CA GLN A 13 2.94 -37.59 -55.65
C GLN A 13 2.96 -36.65 -54.45
N THR A 14 2.46 -37.15 -53.32
CA THR A 14 2.40 -36.44 -52.03
C THR A 14 3.61 -36.80 -51.19
N VAL A 15 4.41 -35.81 -50.78
CA VAL A 15 5.45 -35.99 -49.76
C VAL A 15 4.95 -35.39 -48.46
N LEU A 16 4.97 -36.19 -47.39
CA LEU A 16 4.37 -35.90 -46.09
C LEU A 16 5.45 -35.41 -45.12
N THR A 17 5.28 -34.24 -44.52
CA THR A 17 6.12 -33.74 -43.42
C THR A 17 5.24 -33.34 -42.24
N PHE A 18 5.46 -33.95 -41.08
CA PHE A 18 4.74 -33.61 -39.85
C PHE A 18 5.40 -32.39 -39.20
N VAL A 19 4.64 -31.32 -39.00
CA VAL A 19 5.12 -30.07 -38.40
C VAL A 19 4.61 -29.86 -36.97
N SER A 20 3.76 -30.75 -36.46
CA SER A 20 3.36 -30.85 -35.05
C SER A 20 3.17 -32.32 -34.62
N PRO A 21 3.05 -32.61 -33.32
CA PRO A 21 2.68 -33.94 -32.83
C PRO A 21 1.29 -34.41 -33.27
N ASN A 22 0.42 -33.49 -33.72
CA ASN A 22 -0.86 -33.84 -34.31
C ASN A 22 -0.65 -34.25 -35.77
N VAL A 23 -0.96 -35.51 -36.09
CA VAL A 23 -0.87 -36.10 -37.44
C VAL A 23 -1.71 -35.31 -38.46
N GLN A 24 -2.74 -34.59 -37.99
CA GLN A 24 -3.58 -33.73 -38.84
C GLN A 24 -2.90 -32.42 -39.26
N ASP A 25 -1.85 -31.96 -38.57
CA ASP A 25 -1.07 -30.76 -38.96
C ASP A 25 0.04 -31.13 -39.94
N LEU A 26 -0.36 -31.82 -41.00
CA LEU A 26 0.53 -32.27 -42.04
C LEU A 26 0.83 -31.10 -43.01
N LEU A 27 2.11 -30.84 -43.23
CA LEU A 27 2.57 -30.07 -44.39
C LEU A 27 2.89 -31.07 -45.50
N PHE A 28 2.23 -30.92 -46.64
CA PHE A 28 2.54 -31.70 -47.82
C PHE A 28 2.49 -30.84 -49.07
N TYR A 29 3.16 -31.29 -50.12
CA TYR A 29 2.99 -30.70 -51.44
C TYR A 29 2.47 -31.74 -52.42
N GLU A 30 1.66 -31.27 -53.35
CA GLU A 30 1.21 -32.04 -54.50
C GLU A 30 1.87 -31.50 -55.76
N THR A 31 2.31 -32.41 -56.62
CA THR A 31 2.77 -32.03 -57.96
C THR A 31 1.56 -31.92 -58.88
N VAL A 32 1.38 -30.75 -59.50
CA VAL A 32 0.24 -30.46 -60.38
C VAL A 32 0.73 -29.96 -61.73
N ASP A 33 0.18 -30.53 -62.79
CA ASP A 33 0.49 -30.19 -64.18
C ASP A 33 -0.28 -28.91 -64.62
N ALA A 34 0.45 -27.96 -65.20
CA ALA A 34 -0.08 -26.69 -65.70
C ALA A 34 -1.21 -26.86 -66.74
N GLN A 35 -1.25 -27.97 -67.48
CA GLN A 35 -2.33 -28.26 -68.43
C GLN A 35 -3.66 -28.60 -67.76
N ARG A 36 -3.65 -29.00 -66.49
CA ARG A 36 -4.83 -29.48 -65.77
C ARG A 36 -5.53 -28.42 -64.92
N VAL A 37 -4.80 -27.38 -64.47
CA VAL A 37 -5.33 -26.34 -63.56
C VAL A 37 -5.62 -25.02 -64.27
N GLY A 38 -5.21 -24.88 -65.53
CA GLY A 38 -5.17 -23.59 -66.21
C GLY A 38 -3.95 -22.77 -65.77
N LYS A 39 -3.58 -21.76 -66.56
CA LYS A 39 -2.37 -20.95 -66.34
C LYS A 39 -2.38 -20.11 -65.05
N THR A 40 -3.50 -20.09 -64.32
CA THR A 40 -3.67 -19.26 -63.13
C THR A 40 -3.85 -20.17 -61.90
N PRO A 41 -2.88 -20.20 -60.97
CA PRO A 41 -3.03 -20.95 -59.73
C PRO A 41 -4.24 -20.46 -58.92
N PRO A 42 -4.90 -21.34 -58.13
CA PRO A 42 -5.92 -20.91 -57.18
C PRO A 42 -5.35 -19.90 -56.18
N ALA A 43 -6.22 -19.02 -55.65
CA ALA A 43 -5.82 -18.09 -54.62
C ALA A 43 -5.29 -18.83 -53.39
N TYR A 44 -4.26 -18.27 -52.73
CA TYR A 44 -3.80 -18.79 -51.45
C TYR A 44 -4.92 -18.75 -50.41
N GLY A 45 -4.98 -19.78 -49.57
CA GLY A 45 -6.08 -20.01 -48.63
C GLY A 45 -7.24 -20.83 -49.19
N THR A 46 -7.23 -21.20 -50.47
CA THR A 46 -8.28 -22.07 -51.05
C THR A 46 -8.25 -23.46 -50.39
N PRO A 47 -9.39 -24.02 -49.95
CA PRO A 47 -9.44 -25.36 -49.37
C PRO A 47 -8.96 -26.44 -50.34
N HIS A 48 -8.34 -27.49 -49.80
CA HIS A 48 -7.90 -28.64 -50.57
C HIS A 48 -9.09 -29.28 -51.34
N PRO A 49 -8.92 -29.65 -52.62
CA PRO A 49 -10.00 -30.25 -53.42
C PRO A 49 -10.55 -31.56 -52.83
N ASP A 50 -9.69 -32.37 -52.22
CA ASP A 50 -10.08 -33.57 -51.48
C ASP A 50 -10.27 -33.23 -49.99
N LYS A 51 -11.50 -32.87 -49.64
CA LYS A 51 -11.90 -32.54 -48.26
C LYS A 51 -12.08 -33.78 -47.37
N VAL A 52 -12.10 -34.98 -47.96
CA VAL A 52 -12.27 -36.23 -47.20
C VAL A 52 -10.92 -36.69 -46.66
N GLN A 53 -9.89 -36.68 -47.51
CA GLN A 53 -8.54 -37.06 -47.10
C GLN A 53 -7.80 -35.95 -46.36
N PHE A 54 -8.02 -34.69 -46.76
CA PHE A 54 -7.34 -33.53 -46.17
C PHE A 54 -8.35 -32.47 -45.71
N PRO A 55 -9.18 -32.79 -44.68
CA PRO A 55 -10.06 -31.81 -44.08
C PRO A 55 -9.22 -30.64 -43.53
N ASN A 56 -9.73 -29.42 -43.66
CA ASN A 56 -9.13 -28.19 -43.13
C ASN A 56 -7.73 -27.82 -43.69
N HIS A 57 -7.27 -28.50 -44.75
CA HIS A 57 -6.04 -28.11 -45.44
C HIS A 57 -6.33 -27.03 -46.47
N ILE A 58 -5.49 -25.99 -46.50
CA ILE A 58 -5.59 -24.85 -47.40
C ILE A 58 -4.31 -24.72 -48.22
N LEU A 59 -4.45 -24.21 -49.45
CA LEU A 59 -3.32 -23.94 -50.34
C LEU A 59 -2.48 -22.81 -49.75
N ALA A 60 -1.29 -23.14 -49.26
CA ALA A 60 -0.34 -22.19 -48.72
C ALA A 60 0.50 -21.57 -49.84
N HIS A 61 1.20 -22.39 -50.63
CA HIS A 61 2.20 -21.88 -51.56
C HIS A 61 2.20 -22.65 -52.88
N VAL A 62 2.58 -21.97 -53.96
CA VAL A 62 2.74 -22.59 -55.28
C VAL A 62 4.13 -22.27 -55.80
N LYS A 63 4.96 -23.30 -55.96
CA LYS A 63 6.33 -23.19 -56.47
C LYS A 63 6.43 -23.85 -57.84
N GLN A 64 7.11 -23.21 -58.77
CA GLN A 64 7.40 -23.83 -60.06
C GLN A 64 8.45 -24.94 -59.87
N ALA A 65 8.13 -26.16 -60.29
CA ALA A 65 8.96 -27.34 -60.09
C ALA A 65 10.00 -27.53 -61.22
N ASP A 66 9.76 -26.94 -62.39
CA ASP A 66 10.60 -27.08 -63.58
C ASP A 66 10.93 -25.72 -64.22
N GLN A 67 11.98 -25.65 -65.04
CA GLN A 67 12.39 -24.40 -65.70
C GLN A 67 11.38 -23.94 -66.77
N ASN A 68 10.51 -24.84 -67.23
CA ASN A 68 9.56 -24.62 -68.32
C ASN A 68 8.14 -24.27 -67.86
N GLY A 69 7.84 -24.34 -66.56
CA GLY A 69 6.55 -23.98 -65.97
C GLY A 69 5.43 -24.98 -66.26
N GLN A 70 5.79 -26.24 -66.55
CA GLN A 70 4.83 -27.31 -66.81
C GLN A 70 4.39 -28.00 -65.51
N LEU A 71 5.21 -27.96 -64.47
CA LEU A 71 4.93 -28.57 -63.18
C LEU A 71 4.98 -27.53 -62.07
N TYR A 72 3.99 -27.58 -61.18
CA TYR A 72 3.94 -26.76 -59.98
C TYR A 72 3.83 -27.66 -58.74
N PHE A 73 4.54 -27.29 -57.68
CA PHE A 73 4.35 -27.83 -56.34
C PHE A 73 3.35 -26.96 -55.57
N TYR A 74 2.19 -27.54 -55.25
CA TYR A 74 1.15 -26.90 -54.46
C TYR A 74 1.31 -27.37 -53.02
N PHE A 75 1.75 -26.49 -52.13
CA PHE A 75 1.91 -26.78 -50.71
C PHE A 75 0.60 -26.55 -49.98
N TYR A 76 0.14 -27.56 -49.25
CA TYR A 76 -1.05 -27.51 -48.42
C TYR A 76 -0.68 -27.66 -46.94
N VAL A 77 -1.37 -26.88 -46.11
CA VAL A 77 -1.23 -26.90 -44.65
C VAL A 77 -2.59 -26.93 -44.00
N ASN A 78 -2.71 -27.59 -42.86
CA ASN A 78 -3.89 -27.47 -42.01
C ASN A 78 -4.02 -26.03 -41.49
N ALA A 79 -5.25 -25.54 -41.31
CA ALA A 79 -5.56 -24.27 -40.67
C ALA A 79 -5.19 -24.22 -39.16
N ARG A 80 -4.81 -25.36 -38.55
CA ARG A 80 -4.27 -25.49 -37.18
C ARG A 80 -5.17 -24.88 -36.10
N GLU A 81 -6.46 -25.24 -36.12
CA GLU A 81 -7.45 -24.73 -35.15
C GLU A 81 -7.20 -25.20 -33.69
N SER A 82 -6.40 -26.25 -33.48
CA SER A 82 -6.11 -26.85 -32.15
C SER A 82 -4.71 -26.54 -31.61
N GLN A 83 -4.08 -25.43 -32.02
CA GLN A 83 -2.70 -25.09 -31.62
C GLN A 83 -2.48 -25.06 -30.10
N ASP A 84 -3.50 -24.68 -29.33
CA ASP A 84 -3.43 -24.60 -27.87
C ASP A 84 -3.08 -25.93 -27.17
N GLU A 85 -3.25 -27.07 -27.83
CA GLU A 85 -2.97 -28.39 -27.26
C GLU A 85 -1.47 -28.68 -27.12
N TYR A 86 -0.61 -28.03 -27.89
CA TYR A 86 0.81 -28.40 -27.98
C TYR A 86 1.78 -27.22 -28.08
N ASN A 87 1.28 -25.99 -28.18
CA ASN A 87 2.10 -24.84 -28.54
C ASN A 87 2.75 -24.10 -27.37
N PHE A 88 2.87 -24.71 -26.19
CA PHE A 88 3.32 -24.04 -24.97
C PHE A 88 4.69 -24.53 -24.49
N GLU A 89 5.44 -23.61 -23.87
CA GLU A 89 6.69 -23.89 -23.17
C GLU A 89 6.73 -23.10 -21.85
N PHE A 90 7.34 -23.68 -20.81
CA PHE A 90 7.59 -22.96 -19.57
C PHE A 90 8.87 -22.13 -19.70
N SER A 91 8.81 -20.89 -19.25
CA SER A 91 9.93 -19.96 -19.29
C SER A 91 9.88 -19.01 -18.10
N GLN A 92 10.83 -18.07 -18.04
CA GLN A 92 10.81 -16.98 -17.09
C GLN A 92 10.96 -15.65 -17.83
N ALA A 93 10.19 -14.65 -17.40
CA ALA A 93 10.25 -13.32 -17.96
C ALA A 93 10.33 -12.26 -16.85
N ASN A 94 10.88 -11.11 -17.20
CA ASN A 94 10.91 -9.96 -16.32
C ASN A 94 9.77 -9.01 -16.69
N LEU A 95 9.02 -8.55 -15.70
CA LEU A 95 8.15 -7.39 -15.82
C LEU A 95 8.63 -6.37 -14.81
N GLY A 96 9.11 -5.22 -15.29
CA GLY A 96 9.82 -4.26 -14.44
C GLY A 96 11.09 -4.87 -13.84
N GLN A 97 11.18 -4.89 -12.51
CA GLN A 97 12.31 -5.47 -11.76
C GLN A 97 12.00 -6.87 -11.19
N THR A 98 10.85 -7.43 -11.54
CA THR A 98 10.36 -8.69 -10.98
C THR A 98 10.41 -9.81 -12.00
N LYS A 99 10.87 -10.99 -11.56
CA LYS A 99 10.86 -12.23 -12.32
C LYS A 99 9.55 -12.98 -12.08
N PHE A 100 8.92 -13.40 -13.16
CA PHE A 100 7.73 -14.26 -13.14
C PHE A 100 8.03 -15.58 -13.82
N ASP A 101 7.44 -16.65 -13.29
CA ASP A 101 7.28 -17.88 -14.04
C ASP A 101 6.23 -17.62 -15.13
N THR A 102 6.53 -18.08 -16.34
CA THR A 102 5.75 -17.75 -17.54
C THR A 102 5.47 -18.98 -18.37
N VAL A 103 4.39 -18.89 -19.13
CA VAL A 103 4.07 -19.83 -20.19
C VAL A 103 4.15 -19.06 -21.50
N VAL A 104 5.04 -19.47 -22.40
CA VAL A 104 5.13 -18.90 -23.75
C VAL A 104 4.37 -19.82 -24.69
N ARG A 105 3.46 -19.26 -25.48
CA ARG A 105 2.75 -19.98 -26.53
C ARG A 105 3.11 -19.45 -27.90
N THR A 106 3.40 -20.34 -28.84
CA THR A 106 3.77 -19.97 -30.20
C THR A 106 2.64 -20.31 -31.18
N TYR A 107 2.04 -19.29 -31.79
CA TYR A 107 0.98 -19.42 -32.80
C TYR A 107 1.54 -19.14 -34.18
N VAL A 108 0.99 -19.83 -35.17
CA VAL A 108 1.28 -19.62 -36.58
C VAL A 108 -0.03 -19.33 -37.29
N ASP A 109 -0.24 -18.05 -37.59
CA ASP A 109 -1.47 -17.55 -38.21
C ASP A 109 -1.19 -17.05 -39.62
N LEU A 110 -2.22 -17.02 -40.46
CA LEU A 110 -2.12 -16.38 -41.78
C LEU A 110 -1.88 -14.88 -41.59
N ARG A 111 -0.97 -14.33 -42.40
CA ARG A 111 -0.66 -12.90 -42.42
C ARG A 111 -1.88 -12.05 -42.75
N SER A 112 -2.82 -12.58 -43.54
CA SER A 112 -4.07 -11.89 -43.88
C SER A 112 -5.09 -11.82 -42.74
N SER A 113 -5.00 -12.71 -41.75
CA SER A 113 -5.86 -12.71 -40.56
C SER A 113 -5.20 -12.09 -39.33
N PHE A 114 -3.88 -11.85 -39.39
CA PHE A 114 -3.15 -11.25 -38.28
C PHE A 114 -3.50 -9.77 -38.10
N THR A 115 -3.92 -9.42 -36.88
CA THR A 115 -4.14 -8.04 -36.46
C THR A 115 -3.34 -7.76 -35.19
N GLU A 116 -2.51 -6.71 -35.23
CA GLU A 116 -1.69 -6.29 -34.08
C GLU A 116 -2.58 -5.85 -32.91
N ASP A 117 -3.55 -4.96 -33.16
CA ASP A 117 -4.40 -4.36 -32.13
C ASP A 117 -5.68 -5.18 -31.82
N ALA A 118 -5.62 -6.50 -31.94
CA ALA A 118 -6.78 -7.35 -31.64
C ALA A 118 -7.13 -7.26 -30.15
N ALA A 119 -8.35 -6.80 -29.82
CA ALA A 119 -8.81 -6.68 -28.43
C ALA A 119 -8.77 -8.00 -27.66
N VAL A 120 -8.98 -9.13 -28.35
CA VAL A 120 -8.87 -10.50 -27.81
C VAL A 120 -7.44 -10.91 -27.42
N HIS A 121 -6.46 -10.08 -27.74
CA HIS A 121 -5.04 -10.28 -27.46
C HIS A 121 -4.43 -9.05 -26.78
N ALA A 122 -5.25 -8.29 -26.06
CA ALA A 122 -4.80 -7.20 -25.19
C ALA A 122 -4.14 -7.76 -23.92
N ALA A 123 -3.23 -6.99 -23.32
CA ALA A 123 -2.62 -7.34 -22.04
C ALA A 123 -3.70 -7.61 -20.98
N GLY A 124 -3.46 -8.61 -20.13
CA GLY A 124 -4.44 -9.06 -19.13
C GLY A 124 -5.44 -10.11 -19.62
N THR A 125 -5.50 -10.40 -20.92
CA THR A 125 -6.37 -11.47 -21.45
C THR A 125 -5.97 -12.82 -20.88
N ALA A 126 -6.95 -13.62 -20.46
CA ALA A 126 -6.72 -14.95 -19.90
C ALA A 126 -6.06 -15.90 -20.92
N MET A 127 -5.11 -16.70 -20.44
CA MET A 127 -4.49 -17.74 -21.24
C MET A 127 -5.48 -18.87 -21.55
N PRO A 128 -5.45 -19.44 -22.77
CA PRO A 128 -6.12 -20.71 -23.05
C PRO A 128 -5.70 -21.82 -22.09
N VAL A 129 -6.65 -22.64 -21.64
CA VAL A 129 -6.43 -23.68 -20.62
C VAL A 129 -6.07 -25.05 -21.20
N ALA A 130 -6.10 -25.22 -22.52
CA ALA A 130 -5.70 -26.45 -23.19
C ALA A 130 -4.16 -26.60 -23.22
N PRO A 131 -3.60 -27.82 -23.27
CA PRO A 131 -4.29 -29.10 -23.09
C PRO A 131 -4.66 -29.28 -21.61
N THR A 132 -5.76 -30.00 -21.33
CA THR A 132 -6.19 -30.31 -19.96
C THR A 132 -5.10 -31.00 -19.14
N SER A 133 -4.22 -31.76 -19.78
CA SER A 133 -3.09 -32.46 -19.15
C SER A 133 -2.04 -31.52 -18.55
N ALA A 134 -1.91 -30.29 -19.05
CA ALA A 134 -0.94 -29.31 -18.55
C ALA A 134 -1.42 -28.58 -17.27
N ASN A 135 -2.67 -28.81 -16.84
CA ASN A 135 -3.23 -28.33 -15.58
C ASN A 135 -3.16 -26.79 -15.39
N PHE A 136 -3.52 -26.04 -16.45
CA PHE A 136 -3.61 -24.58 -16.41
C PHE A 136 -4.88 -24.07 -15.71
N THR A 137 -5.89 -24.94 -15.56
CA THR A 137 -7.17 -24.60 -14.91
C THR A 137 -6.94 -24.07 -13.49
N GLY A 138 -7.48 -22.89 -13.20
CA GLY A 138 -7.39 -22.24 -11.89
C GLY A 138 -6.05 -21.56 -11.59
N LYS A 139 -5.08 -21.57 -12.52
CA LYS A 139 -3.79 -20.87 -12.36
C LYS A 139 -3.84 -19.38 -12.69
N GLY A 140 -4.85 -18.93 -13.45
CA GLY A 140 -5.10 -17.50 -13.68
C GLY A 140 -4.03 -16.78 -14.51
N TYR A 141 -3.28 -17.49 -15.36
CA TYR A 141 -2.30 -16.87 -16.26
C TYR A 141 -2.95 -15.82 -17.18
N VAL A 142 -2.29 -14.67 -17.31
CA VAL A 142 -2.74 -13.55 -18.15
C VAL A 142 -1.68 -13.14 -19.14
N LEU A 143 -2.10 -12.63 -20.30
CA LEU A 143 -1.23 -12.23 -21.39
C LEU A 143 -0.40 -11.01 -20.99
N MET A 144 0.92 -11.17 -20.97
CA MET A 144 1.88 -10.12 -20.66
C MET A 144 2.35 -9.38 -21.90
N ALA A 145 2.80 -10.12 -22.90
CA ALA A 145 3.45 -9.57 -24.09
C ALA A 145 3.23 -10.47 -25.31
N ARG A 146 3.37 -9.87 -26.49
CA ARG A 146 3.31 -10.52 -27.78
C ARG A 146 4.53 -10.14 -28.59
N ASP A 147 5.21 -11.13 -29.15
CA ASP A 147 6.39 -10.94 -29.99
C ASP A 147 6.18 -11.65 -31.33
N GLN A 148 6.45 -10.94 -32.42
CA GLN A 148 6.50 -11.59 -33.73
C GLN A 148 7.88 -12.18 -33.99
N LYS A 149 7.92 -13.43 -34.42
CA LYS A 149 9.14 -14.09 -34.88
C LYS A 149 9.04 -14.45 -36.36
N ARG A 150 10.21 -14.61 -36.99
CA ARG A 150 10.31 -15.16 -38.35
C ARG A 150 10.33 -16.69 -38.28
N ILE A 151 9.68 -17.36 -39.22
CA ILE A 151 9.71 -18.82 -39.37
C ILE A 151 11.11 -19.28 -39.77
N GLY A 152 11.86 -18.43 -40.49
CA GLY A 152 13.20 -18.77 -41.00
C GLY A 152 13.18 -19.42 -42.39
N ASP A 153 12.00 -19.57 -42.99
CA ASP A 153 11.78 -19.99 -44.37
C ASP A 153 11.14 -18.83 -45.15
N LYS A 154 11.79 -18.42 -46.25
CA LYS A 154 11.38 -17.24 -47.03
C LYS A 154 10.01 -17.44 -47.67
N GLU A 155 9.70 -18.65 -48.09
CA GLU A 155 8.44 -18.99 -48.73
C GLU A 155 7.28 -18.96 -47.72
N LEU A 156 7.51 -19.45 -46.49
CA LEU A 156 6.48 -19.45 -45.43
C LEU A 156 6.32 -18.09 -44.74
N ASP A 157 7.40 -17.32 -44.57
CA ASP A 157 7.38 -15.97 -43.99
C ASP A 157 6.51 -14.99 -44.79
N GLY A 158 6.30 -15.23 -46.08
CA GLY A 158 5.43 -14.41 -46.93
C GLY A 158 3.95 -14.52 -46.56
N ILE A 159 3.52 -15.66 -46.01
CA ILE A 159 2.11 -16.02 -45.87
C ILE A 159 1.71 -16.20 -44.41
N PHE A 160 2.64 -16.62 -43.56
CA PHE A 160 2.42 -16.81 -42.13
C PHE A 160 3.10 -15.74 -41.28
N VAL A 161 2.52 -15.50 -40.12
CA VAL A 161 3.11 -14.73 -39.04
C VAL A 161 3.23 -15.68 -37.85
N VAL A 162 4.44 -15.79 -37.30
CA VAL A 162 4.64 -16.47 -36.03
C VAL A 162 4.51 -15.44 -34.93
N GLU A 163 3.59 -15.71 -34.02
CA GLU A 163 3.37 -14.91 -32.84
C GLU A 163 3.70 -15.72 -31.59
N GLN A 164 4.59 -15.22 -30.75
CA GLN A 164 4.77 -15.71 -29.41
C GLN A 164 3.98 -14.86 -28.44
N ARG A 165 3.15 -15.51 -27.64
CA ARG A 165 2.36 -14.92 -26.57
C ARG A 165 2.95 -15.36 -25.24
N THR A 166 3.42 -14.42 -24.44
CA THR A 166 3.99 -14.69 -23.12
C THR A 166 2.94 -14.41 -22.06
N TYR A 167 2.61 -15.41 -21.25
CA TYR A 167 1.64 -15.31 -20.16
C TYR A 167 2.34 -15.39 -18.81
N ILE A 168 1.90 -14.57 -17.85
CA ILE A 168 2.42 -14.53 -16.47
C ILE A 168 1.34 -14.94 -15.47
N ASP A 169 1.76 -15.48 -14.32
CA ASP A 169 0.92 -15.57 -13.13
C ASP A 169 0.93 -14.21 -12.41
N PRO A 170 -0.21 -13.47 -12.36
CA PRO A 170 -0.27 -12.14 -11.76
C PRO A 170 -0.35 -12.16 -10.23
N THR A 171 -0.11 -13.31 -9.58
CA THR A 171 -0.16 -13.44 -8.12
C THR A 171 0.75 -12.40 -7.44
N PRO A 172 0.22 -11.58 -6.51
CA PRO A 172 1.01 -10.56 -5.84
C PRO A 172 2.16 -11.15 -5.02
N ILE A 173 3.35 -10.57 -5.16
CA ILE A 173 4.52 -10.96 -4.39
C ILE A 173 4.46 -10.31 -3.02
N LYS A 174 4.64 -11.10 -1.97
CA LYS A 174 4.62 -10.62 -0.58
C LYS A 174 6.00 -10.78 0.06
N THR A 175 6.47 -9.71 0.68
CA THR A 175 7.67 -9.70 1.51
C THR A 175 7.26 -9.28 2.92
N ILE A 176 7.79 -9.96 3.93
CA ILE A 176 7.49 -9.69 5.33
C ILE A 176 8.79 -9.31 6.02
N ALA A 177 8.78 -8.22 6.79
CA ALA A 177 9.91 -7.78 7.58
C ALA A 177 9.44 -7.39 8.98
N TRP A 178 10.29 -7.65 9.98
CA TRP A 178 10.07 -7.20 11.34
C TRP A 178 10.26 -5.69 11.44
N ASP A 179 9.42 -5.03 12.22
CA ASP A 179 9.49 -3.61 12.48
C ASP A 179 9.71 -3.30 13.97
N ASP A 180 10.81 -2.64 14.29
CA ASP A 180 11.21 -2.36 15.66
C ASP A 180 10.33 -1.30 16.35
N LEU A 181 9.72 -0.38 15.60
CA LEU A 181 8.88 0.65 16.21
C LEU A 181 7.54 0.06 16.67
N SER A 182 6.87 -0.67 15.78
CA SER A 182 5.57 -1.26 16.08
C SER A 182 5.66 -2.62 16.75
N GLN A 183 6.84 -3.27 16.75
CA GLN A 183 7.03 -4.63 17.25
C GLN A 183 6.11 -5.64 16.53
N TYR A 184 5.92 -5.43 15.22
CA TYR A 184 5.12 -6.30 14.36
C TYR A 184 5.85 -6.64 13.06
N ASN A 185 5.50 -7.79 12.49
CA ASN A 185 5.80 -8.08 11.10
C ASN A 185 4.92 -7.22 10.18
N LEU A 186 5.55 -6.41 9.34
CA LEU A 186 4.93 -5.59 8.32
C LEU A 186 5.11 -6.23 6.95
N THR A 187 4.07 -6.14 6.13
CA THR A 187 4.02 -6.75 4.80
C THR A 187 4.16 -5.70 3.72
N GLN A 188 5.07 -5.94 2.77
CA GLN A 188 5.09 -5.30 1.48
C GLN A 188 4.45 -6.23 0.45
N THR A 189 3.54 -5.71 -0.38
CA THR A 189 2.91 -6.45 -1.48
C THR A 189 3.20 -5.72 -2.78
N VAL A 190 3.76 -6.41 -3.76
CA VAL A 190 3.96 -5.92 -5.12
C VAL A 190 2.93 -6.60 -6.01
N SER A 191 2.09 -5.80 -6.66
CA SER A 191 1.06 -6.24 -7.61
C SER A 191 1.31 -5.59 -8.96
N TYR A 192 0.95 -6.29 -10.03
CA TYR A 192 1.01 -5.77 -11.39
C TYR A 192 -0.40 -5.70 -11.96
N HIS A 193 -0.69 -4.58 -12.61
CA HIS A 193 -1.98 -4.28 -13.21
C HIS A 193 -1.80 -3.92 -14.68
N TYR A 194 -2.75 -4.31 -15.51
CA TYR A 194 -2.73 -4.04 -16.95
C TYR A 194 -3.53 -2.77 -17.28
N ARG A 195 -3.21 -2.16 -18.42
CA ARG A 195 -3.91 -0.97 -18.91
C ARG A 195 -5.41 -1.23 -19.09
N GLY A 196 -6.23 -0.30 -18.62
CA GLY A 196 -7.69 -0.43 -18.61
C GLY A 196 -8.26 -1.26 -17.47
N GLU A 197 -7.41 -1.90 -16.64
CA GLU A 197 -7.86 -2.58 -15.44
C GLU A 197 -8.47 -1.58 -14.45
N THR A 198 -9.70 -1.85 -14.03
CA THR A 198 -10.41 -1.00 -13.06
C THR A 198 -10.07 -1.38 -11.64
N ILE A 199 -9.54 -0.43 -10.89
CA ILE A 199 -9.24 -0.58 -9.47
C ILE A 199 -10.36 0.08 -8.66
N THR A 200 -10.92 -0.67 -7.72
CA THR A 200 -11.86 -0.13 -6.73
C THR A 200 -11.07 0.57 -5.63
N GLU A 201 -11.24 1.88 -5.52
CA GLU A 201 -10.70 2.65 -4.41
C GLU A 201 -11.35 2.19 -3.08
N ALA A 202 -10.53 1.99 -2.05
CA ALA A 202 -11.05 1.60 -0.74
C ALA A 202 -11.95 2.70 -0.16
N ASN A 203 -13.19 2.33 0.21
CA ASN A 203 -14.23 3.19 0.79
C ASN A 203 -14.85 4.24 -0.16
N THR A 204 -14.76 4.03 -1.47
CA THR A 204 -15.53 4.78 -2.47
C THR A 204 -16.14 3.83 -3.49
N SER A 205 -17.32 4.14 -4.00
CA SER A 205 -18.00 3.36 -5.05
C SER A 205 -17.47 3.67 -6.46
N THR A 206 -16.46 4.52 -6.58
CA THR A 206 -15.84 4.91 -7.85
C THR A 206 -14.75 3.92 -8.25
N ASN A 207 -14.96 3.27 -9.39
CA ASN A 207 -13.94 2.52 -10.08
C ASN A 207 -13.15 3.47 -10.99
N GLN A 208 -11.82 3.45 -10.88
CA GLN A 208 -10.92 4.19 -11.75
C GLN A 208 -9.96 3.22 -12.43
N SER A 209 -9.55 3.52 -13.66
CA SER A 209 -8.52 2.71 -14.31
C SER A 209 -7.16 2.97 -13.68
N ILE A 210 -6.29 1.96 -13.71
CA ILE A 210 -4.94 2.10 -13.14
C ILE A 210 -4.13 3.21 -13.82
N GLU A 211 -4.28 3.42 -15.14
CA GLU A 211 -3.58 4.52 -15.81
C GLU A 211 -4.04 5.91 -15.34
N SER A 212 -5.33 6.05 -14.99
CA SER A 212 -5.87 7.30 -14.44
C SER A 212 -5.34 7.54 -13.03
N LEU A 213 -5.26 6.48 -12.21
CA LEU A 213 -4.70 6.58 -10.87
C LEU A 213 -3.21 6.95 -10.90
N VAL A 214 -2.42 6.32 -11.78
CA VAL A 214 -0.97 6.59 -11.84
C VAL A 214 -0.68 7.99 -12.40
N SER A 215 -1.54 8.52 -13.27
CA SER A 215 -1.44 9.91 -13.74
C SER A 215 -1.92 10.93 -12.70
N ASP A 216 -2.90 10.59 -11.86
CA ASP A 216 -3.30 11.39 -10.69
C ASP A 216 -2.53 10.96 -9.42
N GLY A 217 -1.31 11.49 -9.27
CA GLY A 217 -0.52 11.29 -8.06
C GLY A 217 -1.18 11.80 -6.76
N GLY A 218 -2.25 12.58 -6.84
CA GLY A 218 -3.02 13.09 -5.69
C GLY A 218 -4.17 12.17 -5.24
N ALA A 219 -4.45 11.10 -5.98
CA ALA A 219 -5.57 10.20 -5.72
C ALA A 219 -5.57 9.64 -4.30
N ARG A 220 -6.76 9.43 -3.72
CA ARG A 220 -6.91 8.89 -2.36
C ARG A 220 -6.36 7.48 -2.26
N TYR A 221 -6.37 6.72 -3.34
CA TYR A 221 -5.75 5.41 -3.47
C TYR A 221 -4.28 5.33 -2.99
N TRP A 222 -3.48 6.38 -3.27
CA TRP A 222 -2.05 6.44 -2.93
C TRP A 222 -1.79 6.85 -1.48
N LYS A 223 -2.72 7.59 -0.88
CA LYS A 223 -2.57 8.12 0.48
C LYS A 223 -2.52 7.01 1.52
N SER A 224 -1.89 7.29 2.66
CA SER A 224 -1.85 6.35 3.77
C SER A 224 -3.26 6.09 4.29
N GLN A 225 -3.59 4.81 4.47
CA GLN A 225 -4.89 4.33 4.94
C GLN A 225 -4.69 3.37 6.09
N THR A 226 -5.58 3.46 7.08
CA THR A 226 -5.64 2.52 8.20
C THR A 226 -6.71 1.46 7.95
N ARG A 227 -6.40 0.22 8.30
CA ARG A 227 -7.37 -0.90 8.26
C ARG A 227 -7.31 -1.68 9.56
N ASP A 228 -8.48 -2.12 10.03
CA ASP A 228 -8.58 -3.08 11.12
C ASP A 228 -8.37 -4.50 10.54
N THR A 229 -7.66 -5.35 11.26
CA THR A 229 -7.44 -6.74 10.81
C THR A 229 -8.65 -7.61 11.13
N SER A 230 -9.16 -8.35 10.14
CA SER A 230 -10.34 -9.20 10.30
C SER A 230 -10.17 -10.35 11.29
N SER A 231 -8.94 -10.71 11.66
CA SER A 231 -8.62 -11.75 12.64
C SER A 231 -8.58 -11.26 14.09
N SER A 232 -8.57 -9.94 14.32
CA SER A 232 -8.66 -9.37 15.66
C SER A 232 -8.98 -7.87 15.59
N PRO A 233 -10.10 -7.40 16.17
CA PRO A 233 -10.39 -5.96 16.25
C PRO A 233 -9.41 -5.19 17.15
N SER A 234 -8.45 -5.90 17.77
CA SER A 234 -7.38 -5.34 18.60
C SER A 234 -6.18 -4.81 17.80
N ARG A 235 -6.14 -4.99 16.47
CA ARG A 235 -5.01 -4.54 15.64
C ARG A 235 -5.47 -3.71 14.46
N ARG A 236 -4.81 -2.56 14.31
CA ARG A 236 -4.92 -1.63 13.18
C ARG A 236 -3.57 -1.51 12.48
N ILE A 237 -3.60 -1.41 11.16
CA ILE A 237 -2.39 -1.30 10.33
C ILE A 237 -2.55 -0.10 9.39
N ALA A 238 -1.53 0.76 9.35
CA ALA A 238 -1.37 1.80 8.36
C ALA A 238 -0.59 1.28 7.16
N SER A 239 -1.04 1.61 5.96
CA SER A 239 -0.34 1.27 4.72
C SER A 239 -0.54 2.36 3.67
N TYR A 240 0.48 2.59 2.86
CA TYR A 240 0.37 3.44 1.66
C TYR A 240 0.68 2.62 0.42
N ARG A 241 0.43 3.21 -0.75
CA ARG A 241 0.69 2.61 -2.05
C ARG A 241 1.52 3.56 -2.90
N GLU A 242 2.40 3.00 -3.70
CA GLU A 242 3.13 3.69 -4.76
C GLU A 242 2.84 2.98 -6.07
N GLY A 243 2.53 3.74 -7.11
CA GLY A 243 2.28 3.21 -8.45
C GLY A 243 3.27 3.78 -9.44
N ARG A 244 3.75 2.95 -10.37
CA ARG A 244 4.51 3.42 -11.53
C ARG A 244 4.17 2.61 -12.77
N GLN A 245 4.28 3.24 -13.92
CA GLN A 245 4.21 2.55 -15.19
C GLN A 245 5.53 1.80 -15.45
N VAL A 246 5.46 0.50 -15.77
CA VAL A 246 6.64 -0.33 -16.06
C VAL A 246 6.80 -0.65 -17.54
N SER A 247 5.71 -0.65 -18.30
CA SER A 247 5.71 -0.72 -19.76
C SER A 247 4.48 0.00 -20.33
N THR A 248 4.30 0.02 -21.65
CA THR A 248 3.12 0.64 -22.28
C THR A 248 1.81 0.10 -21.70
N ASP A 249 1.75 -1.20 -21.40
CA ASP A 249 0.51 -1.87 -20.99
C ASP A 249 0.48 -2.27 -19.52
N TRP A 250 1.57 -2.10 -18.77
CA TRP A 250 1.69 -2.60 -17.41
C TRP A 250 2.09 -1.54 -16.40
N PHE A 251 1.49 -1.65 -15.21
CA PHE A 251 1.69 -0.79 -14.06
C PHE A 251 2.05 -1.63 -12.84
N GLU A 252 3.09 -1.23 -12.12
CA GLU A 252 3.48 -1.83 -10.85
C GLU A 252 2.87 -1.00 -9.71
N VAL A 253 2.21 -1.68 -8.77
CA VAL A 253 1.70 -1.09 -7.53
C VAL A 253 2.37 -1.77 -6.35
N VAL A 254 3.09 -0.99 -5.56
CA VAL A 254 3.74 -1.43 -4.34
C VAL A 254 2.94 -0.92 -3.14
N LYS A 255 2.31 -1.83 -2.42
CA LYS A 255 1.66 -1.56 -1.13
C LYS A 255 2.64 -1.84 0.00
N LYS A 256 2.88 -0.84 0.86
CA LYS A 256 3.77 -0.95 2.02
C LYS A 256 3.01 -0.70 3.30
N GLU A 257 3.00 -1.69 4.20
CA GLU A 257 2.59 -1.47 5.59
C GLU A 257 3.67 -0.67 6.31
N THR A 258 3.27 0.36 7.05
CA THR A 258 4.18 1.33 7.68
C THR A 258 4.21 1.23 9.18
N VAL A 259 3.05 1.08 9.80
CA VAL A 259 2.89 1.03 11.25
C VAL A 259 1.75 0.09 11.57
N ALA A 260 1.91 -0.69 12.62
CA ALA A 260 0.83 -1.49 13.21
C ALA A 260 0.73 -1.18 14.70
N GLY A 261 -0.41 -1.49 15.29
CA GLY A 261 -0.65 -1.29 16.72
C GLY A 261 -2.11 -1.48 17.09
N ALA A 262 -2.47 -1.10 18.32
CA ALA A 262 -3.85 -1.14 18.77
C ALA A 262 -4.64 0.07 18.23
N PRO A 263 -5.97 -0.02 18.09
CA PRO A 263 -6.80 1.16 17.83
C PRO A 263 -6.65 2.19 18.97
N ASP A 264 -6.34 3.45 18.63
CA ASP A 264 -6.25 4.55 19.59
C ASP A 264 -7.41 5.54 19.38
N GLY A 265 -8.51 5.32 20.08
CA GLY A 265 -9.73 6.14 19.98
C GLY A 265 -10.62 5.85 18.76
N VAL A 266 -11.74 6.59 18.68
CA VAL A 266 -12.79 6.41 17.67
C VAL A 266 -12.44 7.16 16.39
N ALA A 267 -12.54 6.47 15.25
CA ALA A 267 -12.28 7.02 13.92
C ALA A 267 -13.20 8.21 13.62
N SER A 268 -12.65 9.42 13.60
CA SER A 268 -13.28 10.54 12.89
C SER A 268 -12.77 10.47 11.45
N ASN A 269 -13.66 10.27 10.47
CA ASN A 269 -13.38 10.26 9.02
C ASN A 269 -12.65 9.03 8.44
N GLY A 270 -12.74 7.86 9.08
CA GLY A 270 -12.24 6.60 8.49
C GLY A 270 -10.72 6.46 8.46
N VAL A 271 -10.00 7.33 9.17
CA VAL A 271 -8.57 7.18 9.48
C VAL A 271 -8.44 7.25 10.99
N GLY A 272 -8.37 6.09 11.63
CA GLY A 272 -8.24 6.01 13.08
C GLY A 272 -6.78 6.05 13.50
N ASN A 273 -6.48 6.69 14.63
CA ASN A 273 -5.12 6.65 15.18
C ASN A 273 -4.75 5.21 15.58
N ILE A 274 -3.45 4.96 15.61
CA ILE A 274 -2.86 3.68 15.98
C ILE A 274 -2.00 3.90 17.22
N LEU A 275 -2.32 3.23 18.32
CA LEU A 275 -1.47 3.16 19.49
C LEU A 275 -0.34 2.17 19.14
N VAL A 276 0.83 2.72 18.89
CA VAL A 276 2.01 1.95 18.49
C VAL A 276 2.64 1.29 19.70
N GLN A 277 2.77 2.05 20.79
CA GLN A 277 3.39 1.59 22.01
C GLN A 277 2.82 2.32 23.22
N ALA A 278 2.67 1.62 24.33
CA ALA A 278 2.40 2.20 25.64
C ALA A 278 3.27 1.50 26.69
N TYR A 279 4.00 2.27 27.47
CA TYR A 279 4.84 1.73 28.54
C TYR A 279 4.99 2.73 29.68
N SER A 280 5.21 2.23 30.89
CA SER A 280 5.52 3.04 32.06
C SER A 280 7.03 3.12 32.23
N THR A 281 7.52 4.30 32.61
CA THR A 281 8.92 4.58 32.89
C THR A 281 9.04 5.54 34.08
N ALA A 282 10.27 5.92 34.43
CA ALA A 282 10.58 6.91 35.45
C ALA A 282 11.19 8.14 34.78
N MET A 283 10.72 9.33 35.15
CA MET A 283 11.27 10.61 34.67
C MET A 283 11.40 11.56 35.85
N ASP A 284 12.53 12.28 35.91
CA ASP A 284 12.67 13.37 36.88
C ASP A 284 11.69 14.49 36.56
N HIS A 285 10.85 14.82 37.53
CA HIS A 285 9.89 15.92 37.46
C HIS A 285 9.95 16.77 38.72
N SER A 286 9.51 18.02 38.61
CA SER A 286 9.43 18.93 39.76
C SER A 286 8.00 19.43 39.91
N PHE A 287 7.46 19.26 41.11
CA PHE A 287 6.16 19.80 41.49
C PHE A 287 6.37 21.02 42.41
N PRO A 288 5.70 22.15 42.15
CA PRO A 288 5.71 23.28 43.06
C PRO A 288 4.98 22.92 44.37
N PRO A 289 5.27 23.63 45.47
CA PRO A 289 4.54 23.46 46.71
C PRO A 289 3.09 23.97 46.55
N VAL A 290 2.17 23.47 47.38
CA VAL A 290 0.77 23.90 47.41
C VAL A 290 0.48 24.58 48.75
N LEU A 291 -0.06 25.79 48.72
CA LEU A 291 -0.47 26.49 49.94
C LEU A 291 -1.72 25.83 50.52
N GLU A 292 -1.60 25.28 51.72
CA GLU A 292 -2.70 24.63 52.43
C GLU A 292 -3.42 25.62 53.35
N SER A 293 -2.66 26.35 54.17
CA SER A 293 -3.23 27.31 55.11
C SER A 293 -2.25 28.41 55.48
N ILE A 294 -2.81 29.54 55.90
CA ILE A 294 -2.09 30.64 56.56
C ILE A 294 -2.71 30.78 57.94
N GLN A 295 -1.89 30.67 58.98
CA GLN A 295 -2.33 30.77 60.36
C GLN A 295 -1.68 31.98 61.02
N ILE A 296 -2.48 32.73 61.79
CA ILE A 296 -2.02 33.85 62.59
C ILE A 296 -2.17 33.44 64.05
N ILE A 297 -1.05 33.22 64.72
CA ILE A 297 -1.00 32.64 66.08
C ILE A 297 -0.59 33.75 67.07
N PRO A 298 -1.36 33.99 68.14
CA PRO A 298 -0.94 34.88 69.21
C PRO A 298 0.07 34.19 70.13
N TRP A 299 1.16 34.89 70.44
CA TRP A 299 2.20 34.50 71.40
C TRP A 299 2.21 35.49 72.57
N GLU A 300 1.95 35.00 73.77
CA GLU A 300 1.96 35.83 74.98
C GLU A 300 3.40 36.09 75.45
N LYS A 301 3.76 37.36 75.60
CA LYS A 301 5.02 37.81 76.19
C LYS A 301 4.94 37.70 77.71
N HIS A 302 6.11 37.64 78.36
CA HIS A 302 6.21 37.62 79.83
C HIS A 302 5.60 38.84 80.54
N ASP A 303 5.34 39.94 79.84
CA ASP A 303 4.66 41.13 80.34
C ASP A 303 3.13 41.08 80.19
N GLY A 304 2.57 39.95 79.72
CA GLY A 304 1.14 39.75 79.48
C GLY A 304 0.63 40.31 78.15
N GLN A 305 1.52 40.83 77.28
CA GLN A 305 1.13 41.32 75.96
C GLN A 305 1.15 40.20 74.91
N ASN A 306 0.13 40.14 74.04
CA ASN A 306 0.14 39.23 72.90
C ASN A 306 0.89 39.83 71.71
N THR A 307 1.74 39.02 71.08
CA THR A 307 2.39 39.32 69.80
C THR A 307 1.96 38.30 68.77
N THR A 308 1.51 38.71 67.60
CA THR A 308 1.05 37.79 66.55
C THR A 308 2.22 37.34 65.68
N PHE A 309 2.30 36.04 65.43
CA PHE A 309 3.20 35.44 64.44
C PHE A 309 2.38 34.84 63.31
N VAL A 310 2.95 34.86 62.10
CA VAL A 310 2.32 34.25 60.93
C VAL A 310 3.09 33.01 60.54
N GLU A 311 2.36 31.93 60.35
CA GLU A 311 2.85 30.67 59.83
C GLU A 311 2.05 30.33 58.57
N TYR A 312 2.72 29.77 57.57
CA TYR A 312 2.06 29.21 56.39
C TYR A 312 2.45 27.74 56.26
N ASN A 313 1.47 26.90 55.94
CA ASN A 313 1.66 25.48 55.75
C ASN A 313 1.59 25.15 54.26
N MET A 314 2.59 24.41 53.78
CA MET A 314 2.63 23.88 52.42
C MET A 314 2.38 22.38 52.45
N ASN A 315 1.35 21.93 51.74
CA ASN A 315 1.02 20.52 51.69
C ASN A 315 0.43 20.14 50.32
N PRO A 316 1.15 19.38 49.49
CA PRO A 316 2.52 18.91 49.72
C PRO A 316 3.56 20.05 49.61
N GLU A 317 4.73 19.83 50.19
CA GLU A 317 5.92 20.65 49.94
C GLU A 317 6.41 20.49 48.48
N SER A 318 7.39 21.31 48.08
CA SER A 318 7.97 21.21 46.75
C SER A 318 8.65 19.85 46.58
N PHE A 319 8.33 19.15 45.50
CA PHE A 319 8.98 17.88 45.18
C PHE A 319 9.89 18.02 43.96
N ARG A 320 11.04 17.34 43.99
CA ARG A 320 11.89 17.15 42.82
C ARG A 320 12.51 15.77 42.85
N GLY A 321 12.22 14.95 41.85
CA GLY A 321 12.78 13.62 41.76
C GLY A 321 12.07 12.76 40.72
N SER A 322 12.40 11.48 40.73
CA SER A 322 11.87 10.50 39.80
C SER A 322 10.39 10.21 40.07
N CYS A 323 9.54 10.43 39.07
CA CYS A 323 8.12 10.13 39.10
C CYS A 323 7.77 9.04 38.09
N GLN A 324 6.80 8.19 38.44
CA GLN A 324 6.21 7.27 37.46
C GLN A 324 5.60 8.08 36.33
N THR A 325 5.90 7.67 35.09
CA THR A 325 5.50 8.36 33.87
C THR A 325 5.01 7.35 32.87
N ASP A 326 3.79 7.50 32.40
CA ASP A 326 3.27 6.70 31.29
C ASP A 326 3.58 7.39 29.97
N VAL A 327 4.21 6.65 29.06
CA VAL A 327 4.54 7.11 27.72
C VAL A 327 3.66 6.39 26.73
N THR A 328 2.87 7.15 25.98
CA THR A 328 2.06 6.64 24.87
C THR A 328 2.57 7.19 23.56
N VAL A 329 2.86 6.30 22.62
CA VAL A 329 3.28 6.61 21.25
C VAL A 329 2.16 6.22 20.31
N SER A 330 1.59 7.22 19.63
CA SER A 330 0.48 7.03 18.70
C SER A 330 0.84 7.55 17.31
N TRP A 331 0.39 6.84 16.27
CA TRP A 331 0.56 7.24 14.87
C TRP A 331 -0.77 7.69 14.26
N SER A 332 -0.72 8.70 13.41
CA SER A 332 -1.84 9.14 12.58
C SER A 332 -1.37 9.56 11.19
N ALA A 333 -2.22 9.42 10.18
CA ALA A 333 -1.90 9.90 8.83
C ALA A 333 -1.90 11.43 8.75
N ALA A 334 -2.69 12.10 9.59
CA ALA A 334 -2.79 13.55 9.68
C ALA A 334 -2.08 14.05 10.95
N PRO A 335 -1.65 15.33 11.00
CA PRO A 335 -1.10 15.92 12.22
C PRO A 335 -2.10 15.82 13.37
N PHE A 336 -1.59 15.56 14.57
CA PHE A 336 -2.42 15.58 15.78
C PHE A 336 -2.80 17.03 16.12
N THR A 337 -4.07 17.24 16.42
CA THR A 337 -4.59 18.50 16.96
C THR A 337 -4.69 18.44 18.48
N GLY A 338 -4.63 19.58 19.17
CA GLY A 338 -4.80 19.62 20.62
C GLY A 338 -3.67 18.92 21.37
N LEU A 339 -2.42 19.14 20.95
CA LEU A 339 -1.28 18.86 21.82
C LEU A 339 -1.43 19.74 23.06
N GLN A 340 -1.39 19.13 24.24
CA GLN A 340 -1.58 19.85 25.50
C GLN A 340 -0.46 19.47 26.46
N VAL A 341 0.25 20.49 26.93
CA VAL A 341 1.18 20.37 28.05
C VAL A 341 0.56 21.16 29.18
N GLN A 342 0.39 20.51 30.32
CA GLN A 342 -0.08 21.17 31.53
C GLN A 342 1.13 21.73 32.28
N ASN A 343 1.24 23.05 32.27
CA ASN A 343 2.25 23.75 33.05
C ASN A 343 1.68 24.11 34.42
N PHE A 344 2.54 24.08 35.44
CA PHE A 344 2.23 24.66 36.73
C PHE A 344 2.67 26.13 36.74
N GLU A 345 1.78 27.03 37.14
CA GLU A 345 2.03 28.48 37.22
C GLU A 345 2.02 28.96 38.69
N PRO A 346 3.04 28.60 39.50
CA PRO A 346 3.11 29.04 40.89
C PRO A 346 3.32 30.56 40.98
N GLN A 347 2.61 31.19 41.90
CA GLN A 347 2.69 32.65 42.12
C GLN A 347 3.12 32.95 43.55
N SER A 348 3.87 34.04 43.72
CA SER A 348 4.19 34.55 45.06
C SER A 348 3.12 35.52 45.52
N PHE A 349 2.96 35.65 46.84
CA PHE A 349 1.99 36.57 47.41
C PHE A 349 2.59 37.31 48.61
N THR A 350 2.45 38.63 48.60
CA THR A 350 2.88 39.51 49.70
C THR A 350 1.69 40.27 50.26
N PHE A 351 1.55 40.28 51.57
CA PHE A 351 0.57 41.10 52.31
C PHE A 351 1.30 41.87 53.41
N GLY A 352 1.14 43.19 53.43
CA GLY A 352 1.85 44.06 54.37
C GLY A 352 0.89 45.05 55.01
N THR A 353 0.97 45.15 56.33
CA THR A 353 0.20 46.08 57.18
C THR A 353 1.13 46.58 58.29
N PRO A 354 0.76 47.62 59.06
CA PRO A 354 1.56 48.06 60.20
C PRO A 354 1.77 47.01 61.29
N TYR A 355 0.93 45.98 61.37
CA TYR A 355 0.96 44.95 62.42
C TYR A 355 1.58 43.63 61.97
N VAL A 356 1.46 43.33 60.67
CA VAL A 356 1.85 42.04 60.12
C VAL A 356 2.34 42.16 58.69
N GLN A 357 3.41 41.42 58.39
CA GLN A 357 3.92 41.23 57.04
C GLN A 357 3.96 39.72 56.74
N ILE A 358 3.35 39.33 55.62
CA ILE A 358 3.25 37.95 55.13
C ILE A 358 3.92 37.92 53.75
N ASN A 359 4.89 37.03 53.59
CA ASN A 359 5.56 36.79 52.31
C ASN A 359 5.48 35.29 52.01
N ILE A 360 4.62 34.92 51.07
CA ILE A 360 4.47 33.54 50.61
C ILE A 360 5.29 33.37 49.33
N PRO A 361 6.24 32.41 49.26
CA PRO A 361 7.02 32.16 48.06
C PRO A 361 6.14 31.60 46.93
N PRO A 362 6.66 31.46 45.70
CA PRO A 362 5.91 30.89 44.60
C PRO A 362 5.33 29.50 44.92
N CYS A 363 4.01 29.39 44.98
CA CYS A 363 3.30 28.14 45.21
C CYS A 363 1.96 28.12 44.46
N LEU A 364 1.32 26.94 44.41
CA LEU A 364 -0.05 26.82 43.92
C LEU A 364 -1.02 27.24 45.02
N MET A 365 -2.04 28.01 44.66
CA MET A 365 -2.98 28.62 45.60
C MET A 365 -4.41 28.48 45.09
N ASN A 366 -5.33 28.16 45.99
CA ASN A 366 -6.77 28.05 45.68
C ASN A 366 -7.53 29.38 45.78
N GLY A 367 -6.82 30.50 45.81
CA GLY A 367 -7.38 31.82 46.12
C GLY A 367 -7.81 31.96 47.59
N GLY A 368 -8.44 33.09 47.90
CA GLY A 368 -8.89 33.43 49.25
C GLY A 368 -8.74 34.92 49.53
N GLU A 369 -9.01 35.32 50.76
CA GLU A 369 -8.88 36.71 51.18
C GLU A 369 -8.18 36.80 52.53
N LEU A 370 -7.25 37.74 52.64
CA LEU A 370 -6.65 38.15 53.90
C LEU A 370 -7.17 39.52 54.25
N SER A 371 -7.81 39.62 55.41
CA SER A 371 -8.36 40.87 55.94
C SER A 371 -7.69 41.23 57.25
N CYS A 372 -7.38 42.51 57.42
CA CYS A 372 -6.86 43.07 58.66
C CYS A 372 -7.61 44.34 59.02
N THR A 373 -7.62 44.68 60.31
CA THR A 373 -8.09 45.96 60.79
C THR A 373 -7.19 46.48 61.90
N SER A 374 -6.98 47.80 61.95
CA SER A 374 -6.31 48.45 63.08
C SER A 374 -7.19 48.50 64.34
N GLY A 375 -8.46 48.11 64.26
CA GLY A 375 -9.40 48.27 65.38
C GLY A 375 -9.72 49.73 65.68
N THR A 376 -10.63 49.96 66.62
CA THR A 376 -11.14 51.30 66.96
C THR A 376 -10.37 51.98 68.10
N VAL A 377 -9.43 51.27 68.71
CA VAL A 377 -8.71 51.68 69.93
C VAL A 377 -7.19 51.73 69.75
N ASP A 378 -6.68 51.63 68.52
CA ASP A 378 -5.24 51.70 68.27
C ASP A 378 -4.70 53.11 68.60
N PRO A 379 -3.62 53.21 69.40
CA PRO A 379 -3.10 54.49 69.85
C PRO A 379 -2.37 55.30 68.77
N VAL A 380 -2.05 54.70 67.62
CA VAL A 380 -1.24 55.30 66.54
C VAL A 380 -2.04 55.47 65.24
N TYR A 381 -2.84 54.48 64.86
CA TYR A 381 -3.56 54.42 63.59
C TYR A 381 -5.07 54.59 63.75
N LYS A 382 -5.72 55.37 62.88
CA LYS A 382 -7.19 55.45 62.81
C LYS A 382 -7.78 54.14 62.31
N TYR A 383 -9.02 53.82 62.73
CA TYR A 383 -9.75 52.65 62.24
C TYR A 383 -9.67 52.53 60.72
N THR A 384 -8.96 51.50 60.28
CA THR A 384 -8.76 51.16 58.88
C THR A 384 -9.01 49.66 58.74
N ALA A 385 -9.74 49.26 57.71
CA ALA A 385 -9.89 47.88 57.31
C ALA A 385 -9.24 47.71 55.93
N TYR A 386 -8.44 46.66 55.76
CA TYR A 386 -7.76 46.38 54.51
C TYR A 386 -7.88 44.89 54.20
N THR A 387 -8.36 44.60 53.00
CA THR A 387 -8.52 43.25 52.47
C THR A 387 -7.70 43.12 51.20
N LYS A 388 -6.97 42.01 51.08
CA LYS A 388 -6.23 41.66 49.88
C LYS A 388 -6.60 40.24 49.45
N THR A 389 -6.95 40.10 48.19
CA THR A 389 -7.25 38.80 47.58
C THR A 389 -5.97 38.03 47.32
N VAL A 390 -5.94 36.77 47.74
CA VAL A 390 -4.89 35.80 47.42
C VAL A 390 -5.13 35.32 45.98
N PRO A 391 -4.11 35.31 45.11
CA PRO A 391 -4.30 34.86 43.73
C PRO A 391 -4.71 33.38 43.67
N THR A 392 -5.49 33.03 42.65
CA THR A 392 -5.79 31.64 42.31
C THR A 392 -4.88 31.21 41.17
N THR A 393 -4.14 30.11 41.35
CA THR A 393 -3.29 29.54 40.30
C THR A 393 -4.06 28.51 39.47
N SER A 394 -3.59 28.24 38.24
CA SER A 394 -4.13 27.19 37.38
C SER A 394 -3.02 26.18 37.03
N PRO A 395 -3.08 24.92 37.52
CA PRO A 395 -4.03 24.41 38.51
C PRO A 395 -3.80 24.99 39.92
N SER A 396 -4.81 24.93 40.80
CA SER A 396 -4.70 25.38 42.19
C SER A 396 -4.12 24.33 43.14
N SER A 397 -4.01 23.08 42.68
CA SER A 397 -3.42 21.96 43.39
C SER A 397 -2.71 21.02 42.40
N ILE A 398 -1.90 20.10 42.92
CA ILE A 398 -1.25 19.07 42.10
C ILE A 398 -2.29 17.99 41.77
N PRO A 399 -2.62 17.77 40.48
CA PRO A 399 -3.51 16.69 40.07
C PRO A 399 -2.82 15.32 40.23
N GLU A 400 -3.61 14.25 40.31
CA GLU A 400 -3.07 12.88 40.37
C GLU A 400 -2.19 12.54 39.16
N THR A 401 -2.55 13.06 37.98
CA THR A 401 -1.74 12.96 36.77
C THR A 401 -1.80 14.26 35.98
N HIS A 402 -0.73 14.58 35.25
CA HIS A 402 -0.72 15.67 34.28
C HIS A 402 0.18 15.35 33.09
N VAL A 403 -0.05 16.05 31.99
CA VAL A 403 0.74 15.88 30.76
C VAL A 403 1.96 16.80 30.84
N ALA A 404 3.11 16.24 31.20
CA ALA A 404 4.35 16.99 31.35
C ALA A 404 5.01 17.31 30.00
N LYS A 405 4.77 16.46 28.98
CA LYS A 405 5.28 16.65 27.63
C LYS A 405 4.33 16.01 26.63
N ASP A 406 4.17 16.66 25.48
CA ASP A 406 3.33 16.17 24.39
C ASP A 406 3.90 16.71 23.08
N THR A 407 4.56 15.84 22.31
CA THR A 407 5.26 16.23 21.09
C THR A 407 4.77 15.40 19.92
N GLN A 408 4.85 15.99 18.72
CA GLN A 408 4.63 15.24 17.49
C GLN A 408 5.76 15.49 16.48
N GLU A 409 6.02 14.50 15.64
CA GLU A 409 7.00 14.57 14.55
C GLU A 409 6.52 13.82 13.30
N PRO A 410 6.87 14.26 12.09
CA PRO A 410 6.57 13.51 10.86
C PRO A 410 7.33 12.18 10.84
N ALA A 411 6.61 11.08 10.61
CA ALA A 411 7.19 9.74 10.54
C ALA A 411 6.33 8.81 9.68
N ARG A 412 7.00 8.03 8.82
CA ARG A 412 6.40 6.92 8.05
C ARG A 412 5.17 7.31 7.22
N GLY A 413 5.23 8.47 6.55
CA GLY A 413 4.12 9.00 5.74
C GLY A 413 2.94 9.54 6.56
N GLY A 414 3.13 9.74 7.87
CA GLY A 414 2.17 10.36 8.78
C GLY A 414 2.91 11.09 9.90
N TYR A 415 2.35 11.06 11.10
CA TYR A 415 2.88 11.74 12.29
C TYR A 415 2.89 10.77 13.47
N LEU A 416 3.97 10.76 14.25
CA LEU A 416 4.03 10.14 15.56
C LEU A 416 3.81 11.20 16.63
N ARG A 417 2.90 10.94 17.57
CA ARG A 417 2.73 11.71 18.79
C ARG A 417 3.24 10.89 19.95
N THR A 418 4.11 11.49 20.75
CA THR A 418 4.56 10.92 22.02
C THR A 418 4.05 11.81 23.14
N LYS A 419 3.31 11.21 24.05
CA LYS A 419 2.71 11.89 25.21
C LYS A 419 3.26 11.27 26.49
N TRP A 420 3.75 12.11 27.38
CA TRP A 420 4.29 11.74 28.69
C TRP A 420 3.31 12.24 29.76
N THR A 421 2.68 11.28 30.44
CA THR A 421 1.75 11.56 31.55
C THR A 421 2.46 11.20 32.85
N VAL A 422 2.76 12.22 33.65
CA VAL A 422 3.47 12.05 34.92
C VAL A 422 2.45 11.86 36.04
N HIS A 423 2.73 10.94 36.95
CA HIS A 423 1.94 10.68 38.13
C HIS A 423 2.48 11.47 39.32
N LYS A 424 1.56 11.97 40.15
CA LYS A 424 1.90 12.54 41.44
C LYS A 424 2.66 11.50 42.30
N PRO A 425 3.72 11.90 43.03
CA PRO A 425 4.42 10.99 43.94
C PRO A 425 3.46 10.48 45.02
N SER A 426 3.65 9.23 45.46
CA SER A 426 2.89 8.70 46.58
C SER A 426 3.25 9.44 47.87
N SER A 427 2.29 9.54 48.80
CA SER A 427 2.40 10.28 50.07
C SER A 427 3.53 9.83 51.00
N ASN A 428 4.22 8.72 50.70
CA ASN A 428 5.40 8.25 51.44
C ASN A 428 6.73 8.80 50.89
N GLY A 429 6.69 9.60 49.81
CA GLY A 429 7.86 10.21 49.18
C GLY A 429 7.71 11.72 48.90
N MET A 430 6.65 12.36 49.42
CA MET A 430 6.45 13.81 49.43
C MET A 430 6.66 14.36 50.84
#